data_AF-A0A8S0WDN9-F1
#
_entry.id   AF-A0A8S0WDN9-F1
#
_cell.length_a   1.000
_cell.length_b   1.000
_cell.length_c   1.000
_cell.angle_alpha   90.00
_cell.angle_beta   90.00
_cell.angle_gamma   90.00
#
_symmetry.space_group_name_H-M   'P 1'
#
loop_
_entity.id
_entity.type
_entity.pdbx_description
1 polymer ?
#
loop_
_entity_poly.entity_id
_entity_poly.type
_entity_poly.pdbx_seq_one_letter_code
_entity_poly.pdbx_strand_id
1 'polypeptide(L)'
;MYKKPAPTEKLSPNTPIAMSLLKDFVTALRNAVQVPYCTGSVTLDPAASTLFYKASDSERAELLNFAHPTEEKLEALSKACQAATFGRAQQDFAPLELGILHTIRQDLLRGQKAEKPIRVELYKLNVYGPGAFFKSHVDTPRSNMMFGSLVIVLPTVHTGGSLVFHHGGHEFTFDSAQAVAVNTEGPRAAFAAFYSDVEHEVLPVESGYRVTLTYNLYFKNSGSNNRAADIPNELDQHLKASFEALLKDPTFLPDGCLVGFSLSHRYPFEVRGNRDLTKFFYLLKGADAAILHMCADLDLHPAIKAVYSDYEETEFCLMDSFCDFADEEVEDTLICYLEEQGGQVVYPVEKGPLQSEYGPKKAVPIKWFKFGDTPNTFETPYVAHGNEPSVDYAYGELCLVVDIPPAASRGLYPVALHVISPTSDLA
;
A
#
# COMPACT_ATOMS: atom_id res chain seq x y z
N MET A 1 0.32 -60.49 -8.45
CA MET A 1 -0.30 -59.55 -7.49
C MET A 1 0.70 -58.43 -7.20
N TYR A 2 0.56 -57.29 -7.88
CA TYR A 2 1.32 -56.08 -7.58
C TYR A 2 0.78 -55.50 -6.27
N LYS A 3 1.58 -55.49 -5.21
CA LYS A 3 1.24 -54.79 -3.97
C LYS A 3 1.32 -53.29 -4.24
N LYS A 4 0.20 -52.59 -4.05
CA LYS A 4 0.15 -51.12 -4.00
C LYS A 4 1.18 -50.62 -2.97
N PRO A 5 1.95 -49.55 -3.25
CA PRO A 5 2.74 -48.90 -2.22
C PRO A 5 1.80 -48.29 -1.18
N ALA A 6 2.19 -48.40 0.09
CA ALA A 6 1.47 -47.80 1.22
C ALA A 6 1.39 -46.27 1.05
N PRO A 7 0.32 -45.62 1.53
CA PRO A 7 0.23 -44.17 1.47
C PRO A 7 1.38 -43.57 2.30
N THR A 8 2.18 -42.72 1.68
CA THR A 8 3.11 -41.81 2.35
C THR A 8 2.31 -41.01 3.38
N GLU A 9 2.64 -41.16 4.67
CA GLU A 9 2.19 -40.24 5.71
C GLU A 9 2.49 -38.82 5.25
N LYS A 10 1.44 -38.02 5.03
CA LYS A 10 1.59 -36.59 4.80
C LYS A 10 2.30 -36.01 6.01
N LEU A 11 3.51 -35.46 5.84
CA LEU A 11 4.15 -34.67 6.88
C LEU A 11 3.16 -33.60 7.31
N SER A 12 2.80 -33.58 8.61
CA SER A 12 1.94 -32.53 9.11
C SER A 12 2.71 -31.20 9.07
N PRO A 13 2.08 -30.09 8.67
CA PRO A 13 2.73 -28.78 8.58
C PRO A 13 3.15 -28.18 9.94
N ASN A 14 3.02 -28.93 11.05
CA ASN A 14 3.16 -28.43 12.41
C ASN A 14 4.54 -28.67 13.04
N THR A 15 5.62 -28.62 12.26
CA THR A 15 6.98 -28.68 12.83
C THR A 15 7.31 -27.33 13.49
N PRO A 16 7.88 -27.27 14.71
CA PRO A 16 8.17 -26.01 15.42
C PRO A 16 9.01 -24.99 14.62
N ILE A 17 9.88 -25.48 13.73
CA ILE A 17 10.72 -24.66 12.85
C ILE A 17 9.88 -23.95 11.78
N ALA A 18 9.01 -24.69 11.09
CA ALA A 18 8.12 -24.15 10.05
C ALA A 18 7.21 -23.05 10.61
N MET A 19 6.66 -23.27 11.80
CA MET A 19 5.84 -22.28 12.51
C MET A 19 6.65 -21.01 12.88
N SER A 20 7.93 -21.16 13.23
CA SER A 20 8.80 -20.02 13.51
C SER A 20 9.11 -19.20 12.26
N LEU A 21 9.45 -19.85 11.14
CA LEU A 21 9.72 -19.18 9.86
C LEU A 21 8.48 -18.49 9.32
N LEU A 22 7.32 -19.14 9.40
CA LEU A 22 6.03 -18.57 9.02
C LEU A 22 5.73 -17.31 9.84
N LYS A 23 5.96 -17.37 11.16
CA LYS A 23 5.74 -16.23 12.05
C LYS A 23 6.68 -15.07 11.74
N ASP A 24 7.96 -15.35 11.46
CA ASP A 24 8.93 -14.32 11.07
C ASP A 24 8.51 -13.64 9.76
N PHE A 25 8.12 -14.40 8.73
CA PHE A 25 7.63 -13.84 7.49
C PHE A 25 6.35 -13.01 7.68
N VAL A 26 5.39 -13.48 8.46
CA VAL A 26 4.17 -12.71 8.77
C VAL A 26 4.50 -11.41 9.53
N THR A 27 5.47 -11.44 10.45
CA THR A 27 5.95 -10.24 11.13
C THR A 27 6.67 -9.29 10.16
N ALA A 28 7.52 -9.81 9.28
CA ALA A 28 8.19 -9.02 8.25
C ALA A 28 7.19 -8.36 7.30
N LEU A 29 6.15 -9.09 6.89
CA LEU A 29 5.07 -8.58 6.05
C LEU A 29 4.32 -7.42 6.73
N ARG A 30 3.97 -7.56 8.02
CA ARG A 30 3.34 -6.47 8.78
C ARG A 30 4.26 -5.26 8.93
N ASN A 31 5.55 -5.48 9.15
CA ASN A 31 6.52 -4.39 9.29
C ASN A 31 6.77 -3.69 7.96
N ALA A 32 6.72 -4.40 6.83
CA ALA A 32 6.82 -3.80 5.50
C ALA A 32 5.63 -2.87 5.19
N VAL A 33 4.47 -3.08 5.83
CA VAL A 33 3.26 -2.24 5.73
C VAL A 33 3.38 -0.92 6.54
N GLN A 34 4.54 -0.59 7.11
CA GLN A 34 4.70 0.57 7.98
C GLN A 34 4.74 1.95 7.28
N VAL A 35 4.35 2.93 8.10
CA VAL A 35 4.35 4.40 7.92
C VAL A 35 4.09 4.82 6.47
N PRO A 36 2.86 5.22 6.12
CA PRO A 36 2.50 5.56 4.75
C PRO A 36 3.05 6.95 4.32
N TYR A 37 4.06 7.43 5.04
CA TYR A 37 4.70 8.72 4.90
C TYR A 37 6.18 8.64 5.25
N CYS A 38 6.99 9.55 4.69
CA CYS A 38 8.34 9.83 5.14
C CYS A 38 8.43 11.26 5.67
N THR A 39 9.36 11.52 6.57
CA THR A 39 9.60 12.85 7.12
C THR A 39 11.06 13.23 7.06
N GLY A 40 11.32 14.52 7.27
CA GLY A 40 12.67 15.02 7.41
C GLY A 40 12.66 16.51 7.71
N SER A 41 13.84 17.10 7.71
CA SER A 41 13.99 18.53 7.84
C SER A 41 15.09 19.04 6.94
N VAL A 42 14.92 20.26 6.44
CA VAL A 42 15.84 20.91 5.52
C VAL A 42 16.16 22.30 6.03
N THR A 43 17.41 22.70 5.88
CA THR A 43 17.84 24.07 6.18
C THR A 43 17.24 25.01 5.15
N LEU A 44 16.62 26.08 5.61
CA LEU A 44 16.09 27.09 4.73
C LEU A 44 17.18 28.10 4.36
N ASP A 45 17.35 28.33 3.06
CA ASP A 45 18.15 29.46 2.60
C ASP A 45 17.41 30.76 2.99
N PRO A 46 18.03 31.67 3.78
CA PRO A 46 17.43 32.95 4.13
C PRO A 46 16.98 33.77 2.91
N ALA A 47 17.65 33.64 1.77
CA ALA A 47 17.28 34.30 0.51
C ALA A 47 15.99 33.72 -0.10
N ALA A 48 15.75 32.42 0.05
CA ALA A 48 14.56 31.74 -0.44
C ALA A 48 13.41 31.68 0.59
N SER A 49 13.61 32.20 1.81
CA SER A 49 12.66 32.12 2.92
C SER A 49 11.64 33.26 2.99
N THR A 50 11.57 34.10 1.95
CA THR A 50 10.71 35.28 1.94
C THR A 50 9.43 35.03 1.15
N LEU A 51 8.29 35.20 1.82
CA LEU A 51 6.98 35.23 1.20
C LEU A 51 6.56 36.69 0.97
N PHE A 52 6.17 36.99 -0.26
CA PHE A 52 5.46 38.20 -0.62
C PHE A 52 3.98 37.88 -0.76
N TYR A 53 3.12 38.64 -0.09
CA TYR A 53 1.68 38.50 -0.20
C TYR A 53 1.00 39.86 -0.24
N LYS A 54 -0.24 39.87 -0.72
CA LYS A 54 -1.10 41.05 -0.69
C LYS A 54 -2.47 40.63 -0.20
N ALA A 55 -2.90 41.20 0.92
CA ALA A 55 -4.26 40.97 1.41
C ALA A 55 -5.29 41.53 0.41
N SER A 56 -6.45 40.89 0.28
CA SER A 56 -7.47 41.29 -0.71
C SER A 56 -8.03 42.70 -0.48
N ASP A 57 -7.96 43.19 0.75
CA ASP A 57 -8.40 44.51 1.19
C ASP A 57 -7.27 45.55 1.25
N SER A 58 -6.05 45.19 0.84
CA SER A 58 -4.87 46.06 0.85
C SER A 58 -4.28 46.26 -0.53
N GLU A 59 -3.91 47.50 -0.84
CA GLU A 59 -3.13 47.85 -2.03
C GLU A 59 -1.62 47.70 -1.81
N ARG A 60 -1.19 47.41 -0.56
CA ARG A 60 0.22 47.24 -0.21
C ARG A 60 0.57 45.76 -0.11
N ALA A 61 1.64 45.37 -0.80
CA ALA A 61 2.26 44.07 -0.59
C ALA A 61 3.01 44.06 0.75
N GLU A 62 2.92 42.95 1.45
CA GLU A 62 3.64 42.66 2.69
C GLU A 62 4.69 41.59 2.45
N LEU A 63 5.67 41.54 3.35
CA LEU A 63 6.77 40.57 3.30
C LEU A 63 6.98 39.89 4.66
N LEU A 64 7.04 38.57 4.62
CA LEU A 64 7.37 37.72 5.77
C LEU A 64 8.60 36.89 5.43
N ASN A 65 9.64 36.98 6.27
CA ASN A 65 10.80 36.12 6.17
C ASN A 65 10.71 35.03 7.23
N PHE A 66 10.57 33.77 6.81
CA PHE A 66 10.48 32.62 7.70
C PHE A 66 11.80 32.29 8.40
N ALA A 67 12.94 32.88 8.01
CA ALA A 67 14.16 32.79 8.82
C ALA A 67 14.03 33.53 10.16
N HIS A 68 13.20 34.58 10.21
CA HIS A 68 13.00 35.44 11.38
C HIS A 68 11.52 35.89 11.45
N PRO A 69 10.58 34.97 11.68
CA PRO A 69 9.16 35.31 11.73
C PRO A 69 8.86 36.06 13.03
N THR A 70 7.99 37.08 12.95
CA THR A 70 7.41 37.73 14.14
C THR A 70 5.94 37.39 14.24
N GLU A 71 5.41 37.38 15.46
CA GLU A 71 4.02 37.02 15.71
C GLU A 71 3.04 37.99 15.02
N GLU A 72 3.37 39.28 14.97
CA GLU A 72 2.53 40.29 14.30
C GLU A 72 2.42 40.03 12.79
N LYS A 73 3.52 39.63 12.14
CA LYS A 73 3.52 39.30 10.71
C LYS A 73 2.81 37.99 10.42
N LEU A 74 2.88 37.01 11.32
CA LEU A 74 2.17 35.74 11.19
C LEU A 74 0.65 35.95 11.37
N GLU A 75 0.25 36.80 12.32
CA GLU A 75 -1.14 37.21 12.50
C GLU A 75 -1.66 37.96 11.26
N ALA A 76 -0.88 38.89 10.70
CA ALA A 76 -1.22 39.60 9.48
C ALA A 76 -1.41 38.63 8.29
N LEU A 77 -0.50 37.67 8.12
CA LEU A 77 -0.63 36.63 7.10
C LEU A 77 -1.88 35.76 7.32
N SER A 78 -2.15 35.36 8.57
CA SER A 78 -3.35 34.60 8.93
C SER A 78 -4.64 35.33 8.55
N LYS A 79 -4.72 36.65 8.82
CA LYS A 79 -5.86 37.50 8.45
C LYS A 79 -6.00 37.68 6.93
N ALA A 80 -4.87 37.73 6.21
CA ALA A 80 -4.86 37.84 4.76
C ALA A 80 -5.32 36.55 4.06
N CYS A 81 -5.14 35.38 4.70
CA CYS A 81 -5.64 34.11 4.21
C CYS A 81 -7.17 34.02 4.39
N GLN A 82 -7.88 33.63 3.34
CA GLN A 82 -9.30 33.30 3.44
C GLN A 82 -9.47 31.99 4.22
N ALA A 83 -10.59 31.85 4.95
CA ALA A 83 -10.98 30.56 5.50
C ALA A 83 -10.98 29.52 4.38
N ALA A 84 -10.31 28.39 4.62
CA ALA A 84 -9.90 27.43 3.60
C ALA A 84 -10.99 27.17 2.54
N THR A 85 -10.85 27.82 1.39
CA THR A 85 -11.60 27.53 0.17
C THR A 85 -10.59 27.10 -0.88
N PHE A 86 -10.88 25.96 -1.52
CA PHE A 86 -10.05 25.33 -2.54
C PHE A 86 -9.65 26.36 -3.63
N GLY A 87 -8.40 26.85 -3.60
CA GLY A 87 -7.97 27.95 -4.46
C GLY A 87 -6.47 27.91 -4.79
N ARG A 88 -6.16 27.96 -6.09
CA ARG A 88 -4.82 27.87 -6.69
C ARG A 88 -3.99 29.12 -6.39
N ALA A 89 -2.72 28.93 -6.03
CA ALA A 89 -1.70 29.96 -6.09
C ALA A 89 -0.62 29.61 -7.14
N GLN A 90 -0.31 30.55 -8.03
CA GLN A 90 0.88 30.56 -8.88
C GLN A 90 1.94 31.41 -8.17
N GLN A 91 3.00 30.79 -7.62
CA GLN A 91 4.41 31.22 -7.73
C GLN A 91 5.38 30.39 -6.86
N ASP A 92 6.66 30.56 -7.20
CA ASP A 92 7.80 29.67 -6.96
C ASP A 92 8.34 29.70 -5.52
N PHE A 93 7.93 28.73 -4.69
CA PHE A 93 8.81 28.17 -3.67
C PHE A 93 9.24 26.81 -4.21
N ALA A 94 10.54 26.64 -4.51
CA ALA A 94 11.04 25.44 -5.16
C ALA A 94 11.64 24.48 -4.12
N PRO A 95 10.88 23.49 -3.61
CA PRO A 95 11.44 22.46 -2.72
C PRO A 95 12.45 21.54 -3.41
N LEU A 96 12.68 21.73 -4.71
CA LEU A 96 13.46 20.89 -5.60
C LEU A 96 14.97 20.86 -5.28
N GLU A 97 15.51 21.88 -4.62
CA GLU A 97 16.95 21.98 -4.33
C GLU A 97 17.35 21.46 -2.93
N LEU A 98 16.37 21.13 -2.07
CA LEU A 98 16.59 20.91 -0.63
C LEU A 98 16.80 19.44 -0.23
N GLY A 99 17.06 18.52 -1.16
CA GLY A 99 17.26 17.10 -0.84
C GLY A 99 15.97 16.34 -0.46
N ILE A 100 14.82 17.02 -0.29
CA ILE A 100 13.51 16.41 0.03
C ILE A 100 13.15 15.31 -0.97
N LEU A 101 13.38 15.55 -2.27
CA LEU A 101 13.09 14.57 -3.32
C LEU A 101 13.97 13.32 -3.24
N HIS A 102 15.15 13.42 -2.62
CA HIS A 102 15.99 12.25 -2.37
C HIS A 102 15.37 11.39 -1.27
N THR A 103 15.00 12.01 -0.14
CA THR A 103 14.29 11.34 0.96
C THR A 103 12.98 10.71 0.49
N ILE A 104 12.16 11.41 -0.30
CA ILE A 104 10.92 10.83 -0.84
C ILE A 104 11.20 9.58 -1.68
N ARG A 105 12.27 9.60 -2.49
CA ARG A 105 12.64 8.44 -3.32
C ARG A 105 13.11 7.25 -2.50
N GLN A 106 13.88 7.49 -1.44
CA GLN A 106 14.44 6.45 -0.59
C GLN A 106 13.41 5.90 0.40
N ASP A 107 12.69 6.79 1.06
CA ASP A 107 11.96 6.46 2.28
C ASP A 107 10.47 6.22 2.01
N LEU A 108 9.87 6.92 1.03
CA LEU A 108 8.46 6.75 0.67
C LEU A 108 8.27 5.80 -0.52
N LEU A 109 9.06 5.98 -1.59
CA LEU A 109 8.95 5.16 -2.79
C LEU A 109 9.72 3.83 -2.63
N ARG A 110 9.28 2.82 -3.39
CA ARG A 110 9.87 1.47 -3.40
C ARG A 110 10.09 1.00 -4.85
N GLY A 111 11.17 0.26 -5.06
CA GLY A 111 11.54 -0.36 -6.34
C GLY A 111 11.51 0.59 -7.55
N GLN A 112 11.00 0.13 -8.70
CA GLN A 112 11.07 0.87 -9.98
C GLN A 112 10.49 2.31 -9.93
N LYS A 113 9.62 2.61 -8.97
CA LYS A 113 9.10 3.96 -8.79
C LYS A 113 10.09 4.93 -8.15
N ALA A 114 11.04 4.45 -7.35
CA ALA A 114 12.10 5.29 -6.78
C ALA A 114 12.96 5.94 -7.89
N GLU A 115 13.04 5.29 -9.06
CA GLU A 115 13.79 5.78 -10.23
C GLU A 115 13.01 6.81 -11.07
N LYS A 116 11.67 6.87 -10.94
CA LYS A 116 10.84 7.75 -11.76
C LYS A 116 11.10 9.22 -11.43
N PRO A 117 11.24 10.11 -12.42
CA PRO A 117 11.33 11.53 -12.16
C PRO A 117 10.04 12.03 -11.51
N ILE A 118 10.18 12.76 -10.40
CA ILE A 118 9.06 13.34 -9.67
C ILE A 118 8.85 14.78 -10.17
N ARG A 119 7.60 15.12 -10.48
CA ARG A 119 7.16 16.51 -10.67
C ARG A 119 6.45 16.94 -9.39
N VAL A 120 6.86 18.09 -8.86
CA VAL A 120 6.28 18.69 -7.66
C VAL A 120 5.50 19.94 -8.11
N GLU A 121 4.27 20.11 -7.62
CA GLU A 121 3.41 21.24 -7.95
C GLU A 121 2.89 21.88 -6.67
N LEU A 122 3.19 23.17 -6.45
CA LEU A 122 2.65 23.88 -5.29
C LEU A 122 1.13 23.93 -5.40
N TYR A 123 0.46 23.50 -4.34
CA TYR A 123 -0.99 23.44 -4.29
C TYR A 123 -1.57 24.55 -3.43
N LYS A 124 -1.17 24.63 -2.17
CA LYS A 124 -1.73 25.59 -1.20
C LYS A 124 -0.70 26.00 -0.14
N LEU A 125 -0.86 27.22 0.37
CA LEU A 125 -0.28 27.69 1.62
C LEU A 125 -1.39 27.68 2.67
N ASN A 126 -1.14 27.09 3.84
CA ASN A 126 -2.08 27.09 4.95
C ASN A 126 -1.47 27.80 6.16
N VAL A 127 -2.29 28.57 6.87
CA VAL A 127 -1.94 29.20 8.15
C VAL A 127 -2.96 28.74 9.19
N TYR A 128 -2.48 28.05 10.22
CA TYR A 128 -3.30 27.62 11.35
C TYR A 128 -2.90 28.44 12.57
N GLY A 129 -3.79 29.33 13.03
CA GLY A 129 -3.66 30.01 14.32
C GLY A 129 -4.28 29.20 15.46
N PRO A 130 -4.31 29.74 16.70
CA PRO A 130 -4.84 29.04 17.86
C PRO A 130 -6.27 28.54 17.66
N GLY A 131 -6.52 27.28 18.01
CA GLY A 131 -7.79 26.58 17.83
C GLY A 131 -8.07 26.08 16.40
N ALA A 132 -7.29 26.48 15.40
CA ALA A 132 -7.46 26.01 14.04
C ALA A 132 -6.98 24.55 13.89
N PHE A 133 -7.74 23.76 13.14
CA PHE A 133 -7.48 22.34 12.88
C PHE A 133 -7.98 21.97 11.49
N PHE A 134 -7.70 20.75 11.04
CA PHE A 134 -8.27 20.20 9.81
C PHE A 134 -8.75 18.79 10.07
N LYS A 135 -10.01 18.50 9.78
CA LYS A 135 -10.61 17.18 10.03
C LYS A 135 -9.99 16.11 9.14
N SER A 136 -10.06 14.86 9.61
CA SER A 136 -9.72 13.67 8.83
C SER A 136 -10.32 13.68 7.43
N HIS A 137 -9.45 13.46 6.44
CA HIS A 137 -9.80 13.42 5.02
C HIS A 137 -8.75 12.67 4.19
N VAL A 138 -9.14 12.28 2.97
CA VAL A 138 -8.24 11.79 1.92
C VAL A 138 -8.15 12.87 0.83
N ASP A 139 -6.95 13.08 0.29
CA ASP A 139 -6.76 14.05 -0.79
C ASP A 139 -7.51 13.62 -2.05
N THR A 140 -8.21 14.58 -2.69
CA THR A 140 -8.86 14.31 -3.98
C THR A 140 -7.80 14.20 -5.08
N PRO A 141 -7.70 13.05 -5.78
CA PRO A 141 -6.74 12.89 -6.87
C PRO A 141 -7.01 13.94 -7.97
N ARG A 142 -5.95 14.62 -8.42
CA ARG A 142 -6.03 15.63 -9.50
C ARG A 142 -5.64 15.10 -10.87
N SER A 143 -5.05 13.91 -10.91
CA SER A 143 -4.57 13.22 -12.12
C SER A 143 -4.23 11.78 -11.79
N ASN A 144 -4.32 10.88 -12.77
CA ASN A 144 -3.85 9.50 -12.66
C ASN A 144 -2.33 9.39 -12.40
N MET A 145 -1.57 10.47 -12.64
CA MET A 145 -0.13 10.53 -12.37
C MET A 145 0.19 11.04 -10.96
N MET A 146 -0.79 11.61 -10.23
CA MET A 146 -0.59 12.04 -8.85
C MET A 146 -0.47 10.81 -7.96
N PHE A 147 0.59 10.73 -7.16
CA PHE A 147 0.79 9.60 -6.25
C PHE A 147 0.77 9.98 -4.78
N GLY A 148 0.95 11.26 -4.46
CA GLY A 148 1.07 11.69 -3.07
C GLY A 148 1.07 13.20 -2.89
N SER A 149 1.21 13.60 -1.64
CA SER A 149 1.27 14.97 -1.18
C SER A 149 2.54 15.18 -0.36
N LEU A 150 3.12 16.38 -0.45
CA LEU A 150 4.24 16.83 0.37
C LEU A 150 3.80 18.06 1.15
N VAL A 151 3.84 17.98 2.47
CA VAL A 151 3.57 19.09 3.38
C VAL A 151 4.89 19.55 3.97
N ILE A 152 5.28 20.79 3.67
CA ILE A 152 6.44 21.46 4.26
C ILE A 152 5.92 22.39 5.35
N VAL A 153 6.39 22.19 6.57
CA VAL A 153 6.12 23.04 7.73
C VAL A 153 7.24 24.06 7.84
N LEU A 154 6.88 25.34 7.73
CA LEU A 154 7.82 26.44 7.82
C LEU A 154 8.22 26.69 9.30
N PRO A 155 9.42 27.24 9.55
CA PRO A 155 10.00 27.44 10.89
C PRO A 155 9.28 28.52 11.71
N THR A 156 8.06 28.25 12.13
CA THR A 156 7.26 29.14 12.99
C THR A 156 7.10 28.51 14.36
N VAL A 157 7.20 29.33 15.42
CA VAL A 157 7.01 28.86 16.79
C VAL A 157 5.52 28.61 17.03
N HIS A 158 5.17 27.38 17.40
CA HIS A 158 3.80 26.95 17.72
C HIS A 158 3.80 25.73 18.64
N THR A 159 2.65 25.44 19.27
CA THR A 159 2.37 24.17 19.97
C THR A 159 1.07 23.54 19.46
N GLY A 160 0.94 22.23 19.59
CA GLY A 160 -0.12 21.47 18.92
C GLY A 160 0.06 21.44 17.40
N GLY A 161 -1.01 21.26 16.64
CA GLY A 161 -0.95 21.29 15.17
C GLY A 161 -0.33 20.06 14.50
N SER A 162 -0.17 18.95 15.23
CA SER A 162 0.42 17.72 14.70
C SER A 162 -0.37 17.19 13.50
N LEU A 163 0.36 16.63 12.54
CA LEU A 163 -0.21 15.96 11.38
C LEU A 163 -0.38 14.47 11.72
N VAL A 164 -1.62 13.99 11.72
CA VAL A 164 -1.96 12.60 12.05
C VAL A 164 -2.35 11.88 10.76
N PHE A 165 -1.90 10.64 10.62
CA PHE A 165 -2.16 9.77 9.48
C PHE A 165 -2.86 8.50 9.94
N HIS A 166 -3.88 8.08 9.19
CA HIS A 166 -4.61 6.83 9.38
C HIS A 166 -4.39 5.93 8.15
N HIS A 167 -3.85 4.73 8.36
CA HIS A 167 -3.62 3.77 7.28
C HIS A 167 -3.55 2.34 7.79
N GLY A 168 -4.30 1.43 7.16
CA GLY A 168 -4.30 0.01 7.52
C GLY A 168 -4.70 -0.26 8.97
N GLY A 169 -5.66 0.50 9.51
CA GLY A 169 -6.10 0.39 10.90
C GLY A 169 -5.13 0.97 11.94
N HIS A 170 -4.04 1.60 11.51
CA HIS A 170 -3.05 2.22 12.38
C HIS A 170 -3.08 3.75 12.31
N GLU A 171 -2.78 4.39 13.43
CA GLU A 171 -2.61 5.84 13.57
C GLU A 171 -1.13 6.18 13.74
N PHE A 172 -0.68 7.22 13.07
CA PHE A 172 0.69 7.71 13.14
C PHE A 172 0.73 9.23 13.25
N THR A 173 1.57 9.76 14.14
CA THR A 173 1.61 11.20 14.43
C THR A 173 2.97 11.80 14.09
N PHE A 174 2.94 12.86 13.28
CA PHE A 174 4.07 13.73 13.03
C PHE A 174 3.90 15.05 13.80
N ASP A 175 4.68 15.19 14.88
CA ASP A 175 4.72 16.43 15.66
C ASP A 175 5.49 17.51 14.90
N SER A 176 4.74 18.36 14.19
CA SER A 176 5.32 19.44 13.40
C SER A 176 5.97 20.52 14.24
N ALA A 177 5.49 20.75 15.46
CA ALA A 177 6.03 21.76 16.36
C ALA A 177 7.43 21.36 16.85
N GLN A 178 7.57 20.12 17.30
CA GLN A 178 8.88 19.57 17.68
C GLN A 178 9.84 19.54 16.48
N ALA A 179 9.35 19.14 15.30
CA ALA A 179 10.20 18.98 14.11
C ALA A 179 10.83 20.30 13.63
N VAL A 180 10.12 21.44 13.75
CA VAL A 180 10.66 22.76 13.37
C VAL A 180 11.40 23.46 14.52
N ALA A 181 11.22 23.03 15.77
CA ALA A 181 11.91 23.60 16.93
C ALA A 181 13.38 23.14 17.05
N VAL A 182 13.79 22.06 16.38
CA VAL A 182 15.18 21.57 16.40
C VAL A 182 16.08 22.54 15.61
N ASN A 183 16.77 23.42 16.34
CA ASN A 183 17.43 24.60 15.77
C ASN A 183 18.93 24.65 16.13
N THR A 184 19.68 23.61 15.76
CA THR A 184 21.13 23.54 16.04
C THR A 184 22.00 24.33 15.06
N GLU A 185 21.50 24.67 13.86
CA GLU A 185 22.31 25.28 12.77
C GLU A 185 21.57 26.35 11.93
N GLY A 186 20.46 26.92 12.43
CA GLY A 186 19.65 27.93 11.72
C GLY A 186 18.23 27.44 11.37
N PRO A 187 17.37 28.32 10.80
CA PRO A 187 15.95 28.02 10.59
C PRO A 187 15.74 26.78 9.70
N ARG A 188 15.03 25.78 10.21
CA ARG A 188 14.75 24.53 9.49
C ARG A 188 13.27 24.39 9.19
N ALA A 189 12.95 24.09 7.93
CA ALA A 189 11.64 23.58 7.60
C ALA A 189 11.60 22.08 7.86
N ALA A 190 10.51 21.60 8.43
CA ALA A 190 10.24 20.17 8.51
C ALA A 190 9.32 19.76 7.35
N PHE A 191 9.30 18.49 6.98
CA PHE A 191 8.36 18.02 5.98
C PHE A 191 7.83 16.63 6.29
N ALA A 192 6.64 16.34 5.74
CA ALA A 192 6.06 15.02 5.66
C ALA A 192 5.54 14.81 4.23
N ALA A 193 5.88 13.68 3.62
CA ALA A 193 5.37 13.29 2.30
C ALA A 193 4.69 11.93 2.41
N PHE A 194 3.51 11.78 1.80
CA PHE A 194 2.64 10.62 1.99
C PHE A 194 1.86 10.30 0.71
N TYR A 195 1.38 9.05 0.60
CA TYR A 195 0.56 8.65 -0.56
C TYR A 195 -0.82 9.32 -0.56
N SER A 196 -1.39 9.56 -1.73
CA SER A 196 -2.63 10.34 -1.88
C SER A 196 -3.87 9.66 -1.29
N ASP A 197 -3.81 8.35 -1.07
CA ASP A 197 -4.86 7.52 -0.49
C ASP A 197 -4.79 7.43 1.05
N VAL A 198 -3.82 8.09 1.66
CA VAL A 198 -3.64 8.12 3.11
C VAL A 198 -4.59 9.15 3.70
N GLU A 199 -5.45 8.68 4.61
CA GLU A 199 -6.30 9.55 5.40
C GLU A 199 -5.45 10.32 6.41
N HIS A 200 -5.68 11.62 6.53
CA HIS A 200 -4.90 12.48 7.41
C HIS A 200 -5.69 13.65 7.98
N GLU A 201 -5.25 14.13 9.13
CA GLU A 201 -5.82 15.28 9.83
C GLU A 201 -4.75 16.17 10.48
N VAL A 202 -5.14 17.40 10.83
CA VAL A 202 -4.30 18.33 11.58
C VAL A 202 -4.99 18.59 12.91
N LEU A 203 -4.35 18.20 14.00
CA LEU A 203 -4.86 18.47 15.35
C LEU A 203 -4.88 19.98 15.65
N PRO A 204 -5.67 20.45 16.63
CA PRO A 204 -5.73 21.87 16.97
C PRO A 204 -4.34 22.46 17.30
N VAL A 205 -4.06 23.64 16.75
CA VAL A 205 -2.95 24.47 17.20
C VAL A 205 -3.33 25.08 18.54
N GLU A 206 -2.49 24.92 19.56
CA GLU A 206 -2.75 25.41 20.92
C GLU A 206 -2.22 26.83 21.12
N SER A 207 -1.05 27.13 20.55
CA SER A 207 -0.42 28.46 20.60
C SER A 207 0.42 28.75 19.35
N GLY A 208 0.62 30.03 19.05
CA GLY A 208 1.39 30.47 17.88
C GLY A 208 0.68 30.20 16.55
N TYR A 209 1.47 30.14 15.47
CA TYR A 209 0.96 29.90 14.12
C TYR A 209 1.74 28.79 13.44
N ARG A 210 1.03 27.78 12.94
CA ARG A 210 1.59 26.73 12.08
C ARG A 210 1.38 27.10 10.63
N VAL A 211 2.47 27.35 9.90
CA VAL A 211 2.41 27.71 8.48
C VAL A 211 2.97 26.57 7.64
N THR A 212 2.21 26.13 6.62
CA THR A 212 2.63 25.05 5.73
C THR A 212 2.48 25.37 4.26
N LEU A 213 3.33 24.75 3.44
CA LEU A 213 3.20 24.65 1.99
C LEU A 213 2.86 23.20 1.65
N THR A 214 1.74 22.99 0.95
CA THR A 214 1.35 21.67 0.44
C THR A 214 1.62 21.60 -1.05
N TYR A 215 2.27 20.53 -1.50
CA TYR A 215 2.55 20.24 -2.89
C TYR A 215 1.92 18.91 -3.30
N ASN A 216 1.43 18.85 -4.53
CA ASN A 216 1.04 17.59 -5.17
C ASN A 216 2.28 16.94 -5.81
N LEU A 217 2.45 15.63 -5.61
CA LEU A 217 3.54 14.84 -6.17
C LEU A 217 3.03 13.99 -7.33
N TYR A 218 3.71 14.08 -8.48
CA TYR A 218 3.37 13.33 -9.68
C TYR A 218 4.57 12.54 -10.20
N PHE A 219 4.32 11.36 -10.75
CA PHE A 219 5.30 10.70 -11.61
C PHE A 219 5.33 11.41 -12.97
N LYS A 220 6.53 11.68 -13.51
CA LYS A 220 6.69 12.06 -14.91
C LYS A 220 6.77 10.80 -15.76
N ASN A 221 6.10 10.82 -16.91
CA ASN A 221 6.35 9.83 -17.96
C ASN A 221 7.72 10.10 -18.58
N SER A 222 8.73 9.32 -18.21
CA SER A 222 10.04 9.31 -18.88
C SER A 222 10.17 8.04 -19.69
N GLY A 223 10.43 8.17 -21.00
CA GLY A 223 10.72 7.05 -21.91
C GLY A 223 12.11 6.44 -21.72
N SER A 224 12.80 6.73 -20.60
CA SER A 224 14.14 6.25 -20.31
C SER A 224 14.18 5.65 -18.90
N ASN A 225 14.34 4.32 -18.83
CA ASN A 225 14.68 3.58 -17.62
C ASN A 225 16.17 3.80 -17.31
N ASN A 226 16.53 4.95 -16.73
CA ASN A 226 17.83 5.06 -16.10
C ASN A 226 17.73 4.45 -14.70
N ARG A 227 18.14 3.19 -14.61
CA ARG A 227 18.26 2.46 -13.36
C ARG A 227 19.25 3.17 -12.43
N ALA A 228 18.75 3.90 -11.44
CA ALA A 228 19.60 4.32 -10.32
C ALA A 228 19.77 3.08 -9.44
N ALA A 229 20.98 2.84 -8.92
CA ALA A 229 21.20 1.71 -8.04
C ALA A 229 20.22 1.75 -6.85
N ASP A 230 19.35 0.74 -6.74
CA ASP A 230 18.45 0.56 -5.60
C ASP A 230 19.29 0.59 -4.33
N ILE A 231 19.04 1.58 -3.45
CA ILE A 231 19.53 1.51 -2.08
C ILE A 231 18.58 0.57 -1.36
N PRO A 232 19.03 -0.62 -0.93
CA PRO A 232 18.13 -1.60 -0.36
C PRO A 232 17.54 -1.07 0.95
N ASN A 233 16.22 -1.07 1.05
CA ASN A 233 15.52 -0.83 2.30
C ASN A 233 15.68 -2.06 3.21
N GLU A 234 16.13 -1.89 4.46
CA GLU A 234 16.33 -2.98 5.42
C GLU A 234 15.05 -3.79 5.65
N LEU A 235 13.87 -3.14 5.63
CA LEU A 235 12.58 -3.82 5.78
C LEU A 235 12.27 -4.73 4.58
N ASP A 236 12.56 -4.27 3.36
CA ASP A 236 12.33 -5.04 2.14
C ASP A 236 13.32 -6.22 2.07
N GLN A 237 14.56 -6.01 2.54
CA GLN A 237 15.55 -7.09 2.67
C GLN A 237 15.09 -8.15 3.67
N HIS A 238 14.58 -7.75 4.84
CA HIS A 238 14.08 -8.70 5.84
C HIS A 238 12.83 -9.44 5.33
N LEU A 239 11.92 -8.74 4.66
CA LEU A 239 10.76 -9.34 4.00
C LEU A 239 11.18 -10.42 2.99
N LYS A 240 12.14 -10.10 2.11
CA LYS A 240 12.67 -11.05 1.14
C LYS A 240 13.38 -12.22 1.81
N ALA A 241 14.28 -11.97 2.76
CA ALA A 241 15.05 -13.00 3.43
C ALA A 241 14.17 -13.99 4.21
N SER A 242 13.15 -13.48 4.92
CA SER A 242 12.19 -14.32 5.65
C SER A 242 11.32 -15.15 4.71
N PHE A 243 10.87 -14.60 3.58
CA PHE A 243 10.13 -15.37 2.58
C PHE A 243 11.01 -16.41 1.88
N GLU A 244 12.25 -16.07 1.53
CA GLU A 244 13.22 -17.01 0.95
C GLU A 244 13.52 -18.17 1.91
N ALA A 245 13.68 -17.89 3.20
CA ALA A 245 13.87 -18.92 4.23
C ALA A 245 12.64 -19.84 4.32
N LEU A 246 11.43 -19.29 4.23
CA LEU A 246 10.18 -20.05 4.22
C LEU A 246 10.06 -20.93 2.96
N LEU A 247 10.45 -20.41 1.78
CA LEU A 247 10.49 -21.18 0.52
C LEU A 247 11.54 -22.29 0.52
N LYS A 248 12.57 -22.23 1.37
CA LYS A 248 13.59 -23.27 1.52
C LYS A 248 13.20 -24.37 2.51
N ASP A 249 12.08 -24.23 3.21
CA ASP A 249 11.55 -25.26 4.12
C ASP A 249 10.70 -26.28 3.33
N PRO A 250 11.07 -27.59 3.31
CA PRO A 250 10.29 -28.62 2.61
C PRO A 250 8.88 -28.84 3.17
N THR A 251 8.62 -28.40 4.40
CA THR A 251 7.31 -28.53 5.05
C THR A 251 6.36 -27.37 4.73
N PHE A 252 6.90 -26.26 4.23
CA PHE A 252 6.09 -25.13 3.76
C PHE A 252 5.56 -25.41 2.36
N LEU A 253 4.23 -25.54 2.23
CA LEU A 253 3.53 -25.80 0.96
C LEU A 253 4.16 -26.98 0.18
N PRO A 254 4.18 -28.21 0.75
CA PRO A 254 4.93 -29.34 0.19
C PRO A 254 4.46 -29.70 -1.22
N ASP A 255 3.15 -29.64 -1.45
CA ASP A 255 2.50 -29.93 -2.75
C ASP A 255 2.39 -28.69 -3.65
N GLY A 256 2.90 -27.53 -3.20
CA GLY A 256 2.68 -26.24 -3.86
C GLY A 256 1.26 -25.72 -3.65
N CYS A 257 1.08 -24.41 -3.78
CA CYS A 257 -0.24 -23.77 -3.85
C CYS A 257 -0.13 -22.33 -4.32
N LEU A 258 -1.28 -21.72 -4.61
CA LEU A 258 -1.33 -20.28 -4.79
C LEU A 258 -1.13 -19.58 -3.45
N VAL A 259 -0.46 -18.45 -3.47
CA VAL A 259 -0.31 -17.56 -2.32
C VAL A 259 -0.87 -16.20 -2.68
N GLY A 260 -1.74 -15.66 -1.84
CA GLY A 260 -2.45 -14.41 -2.09
C GLY A 260 -2.15 -13.31 -1.07
N PHE A 261 -2.11 -12.08 -1.56
CA PHE A 261 -1.92 -10.84 -0.79
C PHE A 261 -2.91 -9.76 -1.25
N SER A 262 -3.81 -9.33 -0.38
CA SER A 262 -4.66 -8.15 -0.66
C SER A 262 -3.84 -6.88 -0.65
N LEU A 263 -4.14 -5.99 -1.59
CA LEU A 263 -3.41 -4.75 -1.75
C LEU A 263 -3.67 -3.79 -0.58
N SER A 264 -2.66 -3.06 -0.14
CA SER A 264 -2.69 -2.19 1.06
C SER A 264 -3.06 -0.76 0.75
N HIS A 265 -2.71 -0.29 -0.45
CA HIS A 265 -2.99 1.06 -0.90
C HIS A 265 -4.17 1.09 -1.86
N ARG A 266 -4.89 2.22 -1.92
CA ARG A 266 -5.95 2.41 -2.93
C ARG A 266 -5.34 2.70 -4.31
N TYR A 267 -5.85 2.00 -5.32
CA TYR A 267 -5.50 2.21 -6.72
C TYR A 267 -6.71 2.67 -7.55
N PRO A 268 -6.50 3.51 -8.58
CA PRO A 268 -7.59 3.97 -9.43
C PRO A 268 -7.98 2.89 -10.44
N PHE A 269 -9.24 2.43 -10.38
CA PHE A 269 -9.79 1.48 -11.32
C PHE A 269 -11.28 1.69 -11.58
N GLU A 270 -11.71 1.31 -12.79
CA GLU A 270 -13.10 1.33 -13.21
C GLU A 270 -13.48 -0.08 -13.63
N VAL A 271 -14.39 -0.71 -12.88
CA VAL A 271 -14.78 -2.11 -13.08
C VAL A 271 -15.37 -2.33 -14.48
N ARG A 272 -16.17 -1.37 -14.98
CA ARG A 272 -16.83 -1.46 -16.31
C ARG A 272 -15.98 -0.93 -17.47
N GLY A 273 -14.93 -0.17 -17.18
CA GLY A 273 -14.16 0.56 -18.20
C GLY A 273 -12.79 -0.05 -18.50
N ASN A 274 -12.12 -0.63 -17.50
CA ASN A 274 -10.74 -1.05 -17.63
C ASN A 274 -10.54 -2.51 -17.25
N ARG A 275 -10.42 -3.37 -18.27
CA ARG A 275 -10.26 -4.82 -18.11
C ARG A 275 -8.81 -5.26 -17.93
N ASP A 276 -7.83 -4.39 -18.15
CA ASP A 276 -6.41 -4.76 -18.08
C ASP A 276 -5.85 -4.51 -16.67
N LEU A 277 -5.64 -5.60 -15.94
CA LEU A 277 -5.04 -5.55 -14.60
C LEU A 277 -3.52 -5.38 -14.65
N THR A 278 -2.86 -5.58 -15.80
CA THR A 278 -1.39 -5.52 -15.89
C THR A 278 -0.84 -4.11 -15.65
N LYS A 279 -1.63 -3.07 -15.92
CA LYS A 279 -1.25 -1.68 -15.61
C LYS A 279 -0.92 -1.46 -14.13
N PHE A 280 -1.52 -2.24 -13.21
CA PHE A 280 -1.33 -2.05 -11.78
C PHE A 280 0.07 -2.41 -11.31
N PHE A 281 0.80 -3.27 -12.03
CA PHE A 281 2.22 -3.57 -11.73
C PHE A 281 3.08 -2.31 -11.67
N TYR A 282 2.77 -1.31 -12.51
CA TYR A 282 3.49 -0.03 -12.54
C TYR A 282 2.94 1.00 -11.54
N LEU A 283 1.84 0.69 -10.87
CA LEU A 283 1.11 1.57 -9.97
C LEU A 283 1.21 1.16 -8.50
N LEU A 284 1.72 -0.02 -8.15
CA LEU A 284 1.83 -0.47 -6.75
C LEU A 284 2.66 0.50 -5.89
N LYS A 285 2.24 0.70 -4.65
CA LYS A 285 2.80 1.64 -3.66
C LYS A 285 3.27 0.85 -2.43
N GLY A 286 4.24 1.40 -1.70
CA GLY A 286 4.68 0.87 -0.41
C GLY A 286 4.91 -0.65 -0.39
N ALA A 287 4.30 -1.33 0.58
CA ALA A 287 4.41 -2.78 0.75
C ALA A 287 3.95 -3.59 -0.46
N ASP A 288 2.93 -3.13 -1.20
CA ASP A 288 2.42 -3.85 -2.36
C ASP A 288 3.50 -3.94 -3.46
N ALA A 289 4.26 -2.86 -3.65
CA ALA A 289 5.41 -2.86 -4.55
C ALA A 289 6.56 -3.73 -4.00
N ALA A 290 6.81 -3.69 -2.68
CA ALA A 290 7.85 -4.52 -2.07
C ALA A 290 7.58 -6.02 -2.23
N ILE A 291 6.33 -6.46 -2.08
CA ILE A 291 5.92 -7.87 -2.30
C ILE A 291 6.13 -8.26 -3.76
N LEU A 292 5.71 -7.41 -4.70
CA LEU A 292 5.94 -7.64 -6.14
C LEU A 292 7.43 -7.83 -6.45
N HIS A 293 8.28 -6.95 -5.93
CA HIS A 293 9.73 -7.01 -6.13
C HIS A 293 10.35 -8.24 -5.46
N MET A 294 9.96 -8.56 -4.23
CA MET A 294 10.38 -9.79 -3.54
C MET A 294 10.06 -11.03 -4.38
N CYS A 295 8.85 -11.14 -4.93
CA CYS A 295 8.48 -12.28 -5.76
C CYS A 295 9.36 -12.36 -7.01
N ALA A 296 9.55 -11.26 -7.73
CA ALA A 296 10.39 -11.22 -8.93
C ALA A 296 11.86 -11.59 -8.63
N ASP A 297 12.40 -11.10 -7.52
CA ASP A 297 13.77 -11.39 -7.05
C ASP A 297 13.99 -12.87 -6.68
N LEU A 298 12.91 -13.58 -6.33
CA LEU A 298 12.91 -14.99 -5.99
C LEU A 298 12.48 -15.88 -7.18
N ASP A 299 12.50 -15.32 -8.39
CA ASP A 299 12.10 -16.00 -9.64
C ASP A 299 10.66 -16.54 -9.62
N LEU A 300 9.81 -15.88 -8.82
CA LEU A 300 8.38 -16.13 -8.79
C LEU A 300 7.65 -15.16 -9.73
N HIS A 301 6.52 -15.63 -10.27
CA HIS A 301 5.76 -14.90 -11.28
C HIS A 301 4.41 -14.46 -10.71
N PRO A 302 4.35 -13.31 -10.02
CA PRO A 302 3.10 -12.83 -9.45
C PRO A 302 2.17 -12.26 -10.54
N ALA A 303 0.87 -12.43 -10.32
CA ALA A 303 -0.22 -11.88 -11.12
C ALA A 303 -1.09 -10.95 -10.27
N ILE A 304 -1.62 -9.89 -10.86
CA ILE A 304 -2.67 -9.07 -10.23
C ILE A 304 -4.02 -9.64 -10.69
N LYS A 305 -4.87 -10.00 -9.72
CA LYS A 305 -6.16 -10.63 -9.97
C LYS A 305 -7.28 -9.81 -9.35
N ALA A 306 -8.45 -9.87 -9.97
CA ALA A 306 -9.71 -9.51 -9.32
C ALA A 306 -10.23 -10.79 -8.64
N VAL A 307 -10.33 -10.77 -7.32
CA VAL A 307 -10.87 -11.90 -6.55
C VAL A 307 -12.31 -11.59 -6.17
N TYR A 308 -13.21 -12.50 -6.52
CA TYR A 308 -14.61 -12.50 -6.12
C TYR A 308 -14.81 -13.56 -5.04
N SER A 309 -15.66 -13.30 -4.06
CA SER A 309 -16.00 -14.26 -3.01
C SER A 309 -17.50 -14.51 -2.99
N ASP A 310 -17.87 -15.69 -2.51
CA ASP A 310 -19.22 -15.92 -2.02
C ASP A 310 -19.46 -15.17 -0.69
N TYR A 311 -20.71 -15.12 -0.25
CA TYR A 311 -21.11 -14.47 1.02
C TYR A 311 -20.46 -15.12 2.26
N GLU A 312 -20.13 -16.41 2.20
CA GLU A 312 -19.51 -17.15 3.31
C GLU A 312 -17.97 -17.16 3.25
N GLU A 313 -17.38 -16.53 2.22
CA GLU A 313 -15.95 -16.52 1.92
C GLU A 313 -15.33 -17.93 1.96
N THR A 314 -16.10 -18.94 1.55
CA THR A 314 -15.69 -20.34 1.54
C THR A 314 -14.98 -20.71 0.25
N GLU A 315 -15.37 -20.06 -0.85
CA GLU A 315 -14.77 -20.18 -2.17
C GLU A 315 -14.53 -18.80 -2.77
N PHE A 316 -13.46 -18.71 -3.55
CA PHE A 316 -13.11 -17.50 -4.27
C PHE A 316 -12.90 -17.82 -5.74
N CYS A 317 -13.15 -16.84 -6.60
CA CYS A 317 -12.81 -16.94 -8.02
C CYS A 317 -11.82 -15.83 -8.40
N LEU A 318 -10.65 -16.23 -8.88
CA LEU A 318 -9.60 -15.34 -9.37
C LEU A 318 -9.79 -15.07 -10.86
N MET A 319 -9.94 -13.80 -11.22
CA MET A 319 -10.11 -13.34 -12.60
C MET A 319 -8.90 -12.51 -13.05
N ASP A 320 -8.49 -12.67 -14.31
CA ASP A 320 -7.45 -11.84 -14.96
C ASP A 320 -7.95 -10.46 -15.42
N SER A 321 -9.26 -10.26 -15.39
CA SER A 321 -9.95 -9.00 -15.66
C SER A 321 -11.20 -8.90 -14.80
N PHE A 322 -11.74 -7.69 -14.58
CA PHE A 322 -13.06 -7.57 -13.98
C PHE A 322 -14.10 -8.31 -14.84
N CYS A 323 -14.95 -9.10 -14.19
CA CYS A 323 -16.06 -9.77 -14.85
C CYS A 323 -17.12 -8.74 -15.26
N ASP A 324 -17.65 -8.91 -16.48
CA ASP A 324 -18.75 -8.11 -16.99
C ASP A 324 -20.04 -8.94 -16.85
N PHE A 325 -20.96 -8.44 -16.04
CA PHE A 325 -22.27 -9.06 -15.82
C PHE A 325 -23.38 -8.37 -16.64
N ALA A 326 -23.03 -7.44 -17.54
CA ALA A 326 -24.00 -6.76 -18.36
C ALA A 326 -24.69 -7.75 -19.32
N ASP A 327 -26.02 -7.72 -19.32
CA ASP A 327 -26.91 -8.48 -20.20
C ASP A 327 -26.94 -10.02 -20.01
N GLU A 328 -26.33 -10.54 -18.95
CA GLU A 328 -26.29 -11.97 -18.64
C GLU A 328 -27.12 -12.31 -17.38
N GLU A 329 -27.85 -13.43 -17.42
CA GLU A 329 -28.56 -13.98 -16.28
C GLU A 329 -27.71 -15.08 -15.62
N VAL A 330 -27.42 -14.93 -14.33
CA VAL A 330 -26.67 -15.91 -13.55
C VAL A 330 -27.68 -16.91 -12.98
N GLU A 331 -27.80 -18.07 -13.62
CA GLU A 331 -28.71 -19.16 -13.21
C GLU A 331 -28.13 -20.03 -12.08
N ASP A 332 -26.80 -20.22 -12.05
CA ASP A 332 -26.07 -20.99 -11.04
C ASP A 332 -25.51 -20.09 -9.91
N THR A 333 -24.62 -20.62 -9.07
CA THR A 333 -23.89 -19.79 -8.10
C THR A 333 -22.95 -18.81 -8.81
N LEU A 334 -22.69 -17.66 -8.19
CA LEU A 334 -21.76 -16.65 -8.70
C LEU A 334 -20.38 -17.26 -9.04
N ILE A 335 -19.86 -18.16 -8.19
CA ILE A 335 -18.56 -18.80 -8.39
C ILE A 335 -18.58 -19.73 -9.61
N CYS A 336 -19.65 -20.50 -9.82
CA CYS A 336 -19.81 -21.35 -11.00
C CYS A 336 -19.83 -20.50 -12.28
N TYR A 337 -20.62 -19.42 -12.29
CA TYR A 337 -20.65 -18.50 -13.43
C TYR A 337 -19.25 -17.92 -13.73
N LEU A 338 -18.53 -17.47 -12.71
CA LEU A 338 -17.17 -16.95 -12.88
C LEU A 338 -16.18 -18.01 -13.38
N GLU A 339 -16.30 -19.28 -12.95
CA GLU A 339 -15.53 -20.40 -13.47
C GLU A 339 -15.78 -20.58 -14.99
N GLU A 340 -17.03 -20.48 -15.44
CA GLU A 340 -17.40 -20.55 -16.86
C GLU A 340 -16.85 -19.38 -17.68
N GLN A 341 -16.73 -18.20 -17.08
CA GLN A 341 -16.07 -17.02 -17.67
C GLN A 341 -14.53 -17.12 -17.68
N GLY A 342 -13.97 -18.29 -17.34
CA GLY A 342 -12.53 -18.56 -17.36
C GLY A 342 -11.82 -18.22 -16.05
N GLY A 343 -12.57 -17.97 -14.98
CA GLY A 343 -12.01 -17.74 -13.65
C GLY A 343 -11.38 -18.99 -13.03
N GLN A 344 -10.35 -18.77 -12.23
CA GLN A 344 -9.72 -19.84 -11.46
C GLN A 344 -10.34 -19.89 -10.07
N VAL A 345 -11.11 -20.95 -9.80
CA VAL A 345 -11.69 -21.15 -8.47
C VAL A 345 -10.62 -21.61 -7.49
N VAL A 346 -10.61 -20.98 -6.32
CA VAL A 346 -9.67 -21.26 -5.24
C VAL A 346 -10.36 -21.40 -3.89
N TYR A 347 -9.77 -22.16 -2.99
CA TYR A 347 -10.25 -22.32 -1.61
C TYR A 347 -9.12 -22.11 -0.60
N PRO A 348 -9.38 -21.51 0.58
CA PRO A 348 -8.36 -21.36 1.61
C PRO A 348 -7.83 -22.72 2.07
N VAL A 349 -6.51 -22.87 2.12
CA VAL A 349 -5.86 -24.11 2.59
C VAL A 349 -6.33 -24.52 3.98
N GLU A 350 -6.72 -23.56 4.82
CA GLU A 350 -7.23 -23.78 6.17
C GLU A 350 -8.67 -24.34 6.19
N LYS A 351 -9.49 -24.06 5.16
CA LYS A 351 -10.87 -24.53 5.04
C LYS A 351 -10.98 -25.85 4.26
N GLY A 352 -10.06 -26.11 3.34
CA GLY A 352 -10.13 -27.26 2.44
C GLY A 352 -11.15 -27.08 1.32
N PRO A 353 -11.19 -27.98 0.33
CA PRO A 353 -12.12 -27.87 -0.79
C PRO A 353 -13.56 -28.10 -0.33
N LEU A 354 -14.51 -27.31 -0.83
CA LEU A 354 -15.92 -27.61 -0.64
C LEU A 354 -16.27 -28.94 -1.32
N GLN A 355 -17.02 -29.78 -0.61
CA GLN A 355 -17.58 -31.01 -1.16
C GLN A 355 -19.04 -30.74 -1.53
N SER A 356 -19.27 -30.07 -2.65
CA SER A 356 -20.61 -29.85 -3.21
C SER A 356 -20.76 -30.58 -4.54
N GLU A 357 -21.89 -31.27 -4.73
CA GLU A 357 -22.24 -31.90 -6.01
C GLU A 357 -22.53 -30.87 -7.12
N TYR A 358 -22.91 -29.65 -6.72
CA TYR A 358 -23.18 -28.50 -7.58
C TYR A 358 -22.07 -27.44 -7.52
N GLY A 359 -20.96 -27.74 -6.84
CA GLY A 359 -19.82 -26.84 -6.69
C GLY A 359 -18.85 -26.90 -7.87
N PRO A 360 -17.90 -25.96 -7.92
CA PRO A 360 -16.92 -25.85 -9.00
C PRO A 360 -16.06 -27.11 -9.11
N LYS A 361 -15.81 -27.54 -10.35
CA LYS A 361 -15.28 -28.90 -10.63
C LYS A 361 -13.76 -29.00 -10.42
N LYS A 362 -13.04 -27.86 -10.40
CA LYS A 362 -11.57 -27.81 -10.32
C LYS A 362 -11.06 -26.63 -9.46
N ALA A 363 -11.40 -26.62 -8.18
CA ALA A 363 -10.85 -25.65 -7.25
C ALA A 363 -9.38 -25.98 -6.87
N VAL A 364 -8.53 -24.96 -6.74
CA VAL A 364 -7.13 -25.10 -6.30
C VAL A 364 -6.89 -24.45 -4.92
N PRO A 365 -5.97 -24.98 -4.09
CA PRO A 365 -5.67 -24.37 -2.80
C PRO A 365 -5.01 -23.00 -2.94
N ILE A 366 -5.44 -22.05 -2.12
CA ILE A 366 -4.76 -20.75 -1.92
C ILE A 366 -4.45 -20.53 -0.44
N LYS A 367 -3.24 -20.04 -0.14
CA LYS A 367 -2.88 -19.55 1.19
C LYS A 367 -2.87 -18.03 1.20
N TRP A 368 -3.76 -17.43 1.97
CA TRP A 368 -3.81 -15.99 2.16
C TRP A 368 -2.87 -15.57 3.29
N PHE A 369 -1.88 -14.74 2.99
CA PHE A 369 -1.09 -14.06 4.03
C PHE A 369 -1.74 -12.76 4.48
N LYS A 370 -2.52 -12.16 3.58
CA LYS A 370 -3.35 -10.99 3.82
C LYS A 370 -4.58 -11.12 2.93
N PHE A 371 -5.77 -11.12 3.53
CA PHE A 371 -7.05 -11.17 2.83
C PHE A 371 -8.08 -10.32 3.58
N GLY A 372 -8.89 -9.55 2.84
CA GLY A 372 -9.90 -8.65 3.40
C GLY A 372 -9.34 -7.34 3.99
N ASP A 373 -10.26 -6.46 4.42
CA ASP A 373 -9.99 -5.12 4.99
C ASP A 373 -9.04 -4.27 4.11
N THR A 374 -9.29 -4.29 2.79
CA THR A 374 -8.52 -3.54 1.80
C THR A 374 -9.27 -2.32 1.29
N PRO A 375 -8.58 -1.23 0.94
CA PRO A 375 -9.22 -0.08 0.28
C PRO A 375 -9.55 -0.31 -1.21
N ASN A 376 -9.32 -1.52 -1.76
CA ASN A 376 -9.50 -1.87 -3.18
C ASN A 376 -10.69 -2.82 -3.43
N THR A 377 -11.74 -2.69 -2.64
CA THR A 377 -12.99 -3.43 -2.87
C THR A 377 -13.83 -2.80 -3.98
N PHE A 378 -14.66 -3.62 -4.61
CA PHE A 378 -15.63 -3.20 -5.60
C PHE A 378 -16.86 -4.11 -5.59
N GLU A 379 -17.96 -3.59 -6.10
CA GLU A 379 -19.21 -4.32 -6.26
C GLU A 379 -19.75 -4.13 -7.68
N THR A 380 -20.36 -5.18 -8.24
CA THR A 380 -21.04 -5.10 -9.54
C THR A 380 -22.41 -5.76 -9.43
N PRO A 381 -23.50 -5.04 -9.77
CA PRO A 381 -24.81 -5.67 -9.79
C PRO A 381 -24.92 -6.65 -10.96
N TYR A 382 -25.60 -7.76 -10.74
CA TYR A 382 -25.94 -8.76 -11.74
C TYR A 382 -27.39 -9.24 -11.56
N VAL A 383 -27.96 -9.88 -12.59
CA VAL A 383 -29.29 -10.51 -12.50
C VAL A 383 -29.10 -11.96 -12.10
N ALA A 384 -29.59 -12.34 -10.92
CA ALA A 384 -29.62 -13.71 -10.45
C ALA A 384 -30.97 -14.34 -10.80
N HIS A 385 -30.97 -15.54 -11.39
CA HIS A 385 -32.20 -16.23 -11.76
C HIS A 385 -32.40 -17.50 -10.92
N GLY A 386 -33.09 -17.34 -9.79
CA GLY A 386 -33.59 -18.48 -9.00
C GLY A 386 -34.97 -18.93 -9.47
N ASN A 387 -35.98 -18.80 -8.60
CA ASN A 387 -37.38 -19.01 -8.98
C ASN A 387 -37.97 -17.84 -9.79
N GLU A 388 -37.47 -16.63 -9.54
CA GLU A 388 -37.81 -15.38 -10.23
C GLU A 388 -36.51 -14.55 -10.37
N PRO A 389 -36.37 -13.70 -11.40
CA PRO A 389 -35.20 -12.85 -11.58
C PRO A 389 -35.12 -11.79 -10.47
N SER A 390 -33.95 -11.67 -9.84
CA SER A 390 -33.66 -10.66 -8.82
C SER A 390 -32.31 -9.98 -9.11
N VAL A 391 -32.11 -8.79 -8.53
CA VAL A 391 -30.80 -8.12 -8.59
C VAL A 391 -29.99 -8.55 -7.38
N ASP A 392 -28.78 -9.04 -7.63
CA ASP A 392 -27.79 -9.38 -6.61
C ASP A 392 -26.45 -8.69 -6.94
N TYR A 393 -25.47 -8.77 -6.03
CA TYR A 393 -24.20 -8.06 -6.13
C TYR A 393 -23.01 -9.00 -6.05
N ALA A 394 -22.12 -8.92 -7.03
CA ALA A 394 -20.82 -9.57 -7.01
C ALA A 394 -19.82 -8.65 -6.30
N TYR A 395 -19.34 -9.08 -5.14
CA TYR A 395 -18.33 -8.38 -4.37
C TYR A 395 -16.93 -8.93 -4.68
N GLY A 396 -15.95 -8.04 -4.75
CA GLY A 396 -14.57 -8.46 -4.96
C GLY A 396 -13.55 -7.43 -4.53
N GLU A 397 -12.28 -7.81 -4.59
CA GLU A 397 -11.14 -6.96 -4.32
C GLU A 397 -9.97 -7.23 -5.28
N LEU A 398 -9.05 -6.29 -5.41
CA LEU A 398 -7.78 -6.52 -6.12
C LEU A 398 -6.74 -7.14 -5.19
N CYS A 399 -6.08 -8.20 -5.67
CA CYS A 399 -5.03 -8.89 -4.94
C CYS A 399 -3.84 -9.22 -5.84
N LEU A 400 -2.68 -9.44 -5.21
CA LEU A 400 -1.51 -10.05 -5.82
C LEU A 400 -1.52 -11.54 -5.50
N VAL A 401 -1.42 -12.39 -6.51
CA VAL A 401 -1.37 -13.85 -6.38
C VAL A 401 -0.10 -14.37 -7.01
N VAL A 402 0.56 -15.32 -6.36
CA VAL A 402 1.77 -15.97 -6.85
C VAL A 402 1.64 -17.48 -6.71
N ASP A 403 2.03 -18.21 -7.74
CA ASP A 403 2.08 -19.67 -7.71
C ASP A 403 3.38 -20.15 -7.06
N ILE A 404 3.28 -20.89 -5.96
CA ILE A 404 4.42 -21.49 -5.29
C ILE A 404 4.55 -22.95 -5.72
N PRO A 405 5.65 -23.31 -6.42
CA PRO A 405 5.81 -24.66 -6.91
C PRO A 405 5.99 -25.68 -5.76
N PRO A 406 5.65 -26.96 -6.00
CA PRO A 406 5.87 -28.02 -5.02
C PRO A 406 7.31 -28.07 -4.51
N ALA A 407 7.51 -28.52 -3.27
CA ALA A 407 8.83 -28.60 -2.64
C ALA A 407 9.85 -29.36 -3.52
N ALA A 408 9.42 -30.45 -4.16
CA ALA A 408 10.26 -31.22 -5.08
C ALA A 408 10.76 -30.40 -6.28
N SER A 409 9.93 -29.50 -6.81
CA SER A 409 10.29 -28.61 -7.92
C SER A 409 11.21 -27.45 -7.48
N ARG A 410 11.22 -27.15 -6.16
CA ARG A 410 12.19 -26.25 -5.51
C ARG A 410 13.50 -26.96 -5.15
N GLY A 411 13.67 -28.23 -5.51
CA GLY A 411 14.85 -29.04 -5.14
C GLY A 411 14.88 -29.50 -3.68
N LEU A 412 13.72 -29.43 -3.00
CA LEU A 412 13.56 -29.83 -1.60
C LEU A 412 12.89 -31.19 -1.54
N TYR A 413 13.59 -32.18 -0.97
CA TYR A 413 13.05 -33.52 -0.78
C TYR A 413 12.70 -33.71 0.70
N PRO A 414 11.58 -34.36 1.03
CA PRO A 414 11.26 -34.67 2.41
C PRO A 414 12.42 -35.48 3.01
N VAL A 415 12.97 -35.01 4.13
CA VAL A 415 13.93 -35.82 4.90
C VAL A 415 13.17 -37.02 5.41
N ALA A 416 13.42 -38.20 4.85
CA ALA A 416 12.88 -39.44 5.38
C ALA A 416 13.41 -39.59 6.81
N LEU A 417 12.52 -39.49 7.80
CA LEU A 417 12.84 -39.91 9.15
C LEU A 417 13.18 -41.40 9.09
N HIS A 418 14.47 -41.72 9.19
CA HIS A 418 14.92 -43.10 9.38
C HIS A 418 14.33 -43.59 10.70
N VAL A 419 13.24 -44.33 10.62
CA VAL A 419 12.76 -45.15 11.73
C VAL A 419 13.82 -46.21 11.97
N ILE A 420 14.64 -46.00 13.00
CA ILE A 420 15.52 -47.05 13.53
C ILE A 420 14.57 -48.11 14.09
N SER A 421 14.38 -49.20 13.33
CA SER A 421 13.73 -50.40 13.88
C SER A 421 14.63 -50.95 14.98
N PRO A 422 14.13 -51.17 16.21
CA PRO A 422 14.91 -51.90 17.21
C PRO A 422 15.07 -53.33 16.69
N THR A 423 16.31 -53.73 16.45
CA THR A 423 16.69 -55.11 16.17
C THR A 423 16.20 -55.98 17.32
N SER A 424 15.29 -56.90 17.00
CA SER A 424 14.93 -58.01 17.86
C SER A 424 16.11 -58.99 17.92
N ASP A 425 16.98 -58.82 18.91
CA ASP A 425 17.91 -59.88 19.28
C ASP A 425 17.20 -60.86 20.23
N LEU A 426 16.83 -62.00 19.66
CA LEU A 426 16.57 -63.25 20.36
C LEU A 426 17.91 -63.90 20.69
N ALA A 427 18.18 -64.12 21.97
CA ALA A 427 18.99 -65.24 22.49
C ALA A 427 18.45 -65.63 23.87
#